data_AF-A0A0G0AW20-F1
#
_entry.id   AF-A0A0G0AW20-F1
#
_cell.length_a   1.000
_cell.length_b   1.000
_cell.length_c   1.000
_cell.angle_alpha   90.00
_cell.angle_beta   90.00
_cell.angle_gamma   90.00
#
_symmetry.space_group_name_H-M   'P 1'
#
loop_
_entity.id
_entity.type
_entity.pdbx_description
1 polymer ?
#
loop_
_entity_poly.entity_id
_entity_poly.type
_entity_poly.pdbx_seq_one_letter_code
_entity_poly.pdbx_strand_id
1 'polypeptide(L)' 'MNLFSRKTVLEVVTSIFVNLTSGWFGVLLISPGLSSGITVDIYLKSLFSNLQYGIFGLIVSLVLTQRCKSL' A
#
# COMPACT_ATOMS: atom_id res chain seq x y z
N MET A 1 -7.06 -5.77 28.65
CA MET A 1 -7.06 -5.33 27.22
C MET A 1 -8.30 -5.90 26.56
N ASN A 2 -9.21 -5.05 26.09
CA ASN A 2 -10.40 -5.52 25.40
C ASN A 2 -10.03 -5.76 23.93
N LEU A 3 -9.70 -7.02 23.59
CA LEU A 3 -9.19 -7.43 22.27
C LEU A 3 -10.14 -7.07 21.10
N PHE A 4 -11.42 -6.85 21.39
CA PHE A 4 -12.47 -6.56 20.41
C PHE A 4 -12.99 -5.11 20.48
N SER A 5 -12.17 -4.17 20.94
CA SER A 5 -12.50 -2.75 20.81
C SER A 5 -12.53 -2.35 19.34
N ARG A 6 -13.49 -1.49 18.95
CA ARG A 6 -13.55 -0.90 17.59
C ARG A 6 -12.24 -0.22 17.21
N LYS A 7 -11.53 0.35 18.19
CA LYS A 7 -10.21 0.97 18.00
C LYS A 7 -9.16 -0.06 17.57
N THR A 8 -9.10 -1.20 18.27
CA THR A 8 -8.16 -2.29 17.97
C THR A 8 -8.41 -2.91 16.59
N VAL A 9 -9.68 -3.10 16.21
CA VAL A 9 -10.04 -3.59 14.86
C VAL A 9 -9.60 -2.60 13.79
N LEU A 10 -9.83 -1.30 13.99
CA LEU A 10 -9.43 -0.26 13.05
C LEU A 10 -7.90 -0.17 12.90
N GLU A 11 -7.17 -0.29 14.01
CA GLU A 11 -5.69 -0.31 14.01
C GLU A 11 -5.14 -1.50 13.20
N VAL A 12 -5.70 -2.70 13.39
CA VAL A 12 -5.29 -3.90 12.64
C VAL A 12 -5.58 -3.73 11.14
N VAL A 13 -6.77 -3.26 10.79
CA VAL A 13 -7.15 -3.00 9.38
C VAL A 13 -6.21 -1.95 8.76
N THR A 14 -5.91 -0.88 9.49
CA THR A 14 -4.99 0.16 9.04
C THR A 14 -3.60 -0.42 8.77
N SER A 15 -3.09 -1.24 9.68
CA SER A 15 -1.77 -1.88 9.54
C SER A 15 -1.71 -2.84 8.34
N ILE A 16 -2.78 -3.60 8.09
CA ILE A 16 -2.89 -4.48 6.92
C ILE A 16 -2.85 -3.66 5.63
N PHE A 17 -3.62 -2.57 5.53
CA PHE A 17 -3.65 -1.71 4.35
C PHE A 17 -2.29 -1.06 4.07
N VAL A 18 -1.64 -0.54 5.11
CA VAL A 18 -0.31 0.07 4.99
C VAL A 18 0.71 -0.95 4.48
N ASN A 19 0.74 -2.16 5.04
CA ASN A 19 1.67 -3.22 4.64
C ASN A 19 1.43 -3.74 3.23
N LEU A 20 0.18 -3.94 2.83
CA LEU A 20 -0.15 -4.35 1.46
C LEU A 20 0.27 -3.28 0.45
N THR A 21 0.00 -2.01 0.74
CA THR A 21 0.33 -0.90 -0.14
C THR A 21 1.85 -0.72 -0.28
N SER A 22 2.59 -0.78 0.83
CA SER A 22 4.05 -0.65 0.83
C SER A 22 4.74 -1.85 0.17
N GLY A 23 4.29 -3.07 0.46
CA GLY A 23 4.81 -4.29 -0.14
C GLY A 23 4.61 -4.32 -1.66
N TRP A 24 3.42 -3.95 -2.13
CA TRP A 24 3.11 -3.90 -3.56
C TRP A 24 3.95 -2.85 -4.30
N PHE A 25 4.11 -1.66 -3.73
CA PHE A 25 4.99 -0.63 -4.30
C PHE A 25 6.46 -1.08 -4.33
N GLY A 26 6.92 -1.74 -3.26
CA GLY A 26 8.28 -2.30 -3.20
C GLY A 26 8.52 -3.35 -4.30
N VAL A 27 7.55 -4.25 -4.52
CA VAL A 27 7.62 -5.25 -5.60
C VAL A 27 7.67 -4.56 -6.95
N LEU A 28 6.83 -3.56 -7.20
CA LEU A 28 6.87 -2.79 -8.45
C LEU A 28 8.25 -2.17 -8.67
N LEU A 29 8.81 -1.48 -7.68
CA LEU A 29 10.11 -0.80 -7.78
C LEU A 29 11.30 -1.75 -8.02
N ILE A 30 11.29 -2.94 -7.42
CA ILE A 30 12.41 -3.90 -7.47
C ILE A 30 12.28 -4.87 -8.66
N SER A 31 11.06 -5.12 -9.13
CA SER A 31 10.77 -6.04 -10.25
C SER A 31 11.63 -5.87 -11.51
N PRO A 32 11.93 -4.65 -12.02
CA PRO A 32 12.77 -4.51 -13.22
C PRO A 32 14.22 -4.95 -12.99
N GLY A 33 14.73 -4.87 -11.75
CA GLY A 33 16.08 -5.33 -11.42
C GLY A 33 16.20 -6.85 -11.31
N LEU A 34 15.09 -7.54 -11.04
CA LEU A 34 15.03 -9.00 -10.91
C LEU A 34 14.70 -9.71 -12.23
N SER A 35 13.94 -9.05 -13.11
CA SER A 35 13.46 -9.66 -14.34
C SER A 35 14.40 -9.35 -15.51
N SER A 36 15.42 -10.18 -15.68
CA SER A 36 16.27 -10.18 -16.88
C SER A 36 15.40 -10.31 -18.14
N GLY A 37 15.19 -9.22 -18.89
CA GLY A 37 14.41 -9.23 -20.13
C GLY A 37 13.23 -8.26 -20.21
N ILE A 38 12.89 -7.55 -19.12
CA ILE A 38 11.90 -6.46 -19.19
C ILE A 38 12.61 -5.20 -19.65
N THR A 39 12.20 -4.65 -20.81
CA THR A 39 12.69 -3.34 -21.25
C THR A 39 12.14 -2.23 -20.34
N VAL A 40 12.93 -1.16 -20.17
CA VAL A 40 12.58 -0.02 -19.31
C VAL A 40 11.21 0.56 -19.68
N ASP A 41 10.84 0.58 -20.95
CA ASP A 41 9.54 1.05 -21.43
C ASP A 41 8.35 0.22 -20.91
N ILE A 42 8.46 -1.11 -20.91
CA ILE A 42 7.39 -2.00 -20.41
C ILE A 42 7.23 -1.79 -18.90
N TYR A 43 8.34 -1.63 -18.19
CA TYR A 43 8.33 -1.32 -16.78
C TYR A 43 7.65 0.02 -16.49
N LEU A 44 8.08 1.10 -17.15
CA LEU A 44 7.49 2.43 -16.97
C LEU A 44 5.99 2.43 -17.28
N LYS A 45 5.57 1.73 -18.35
CA LYS A 45 4.15 1.59 -18.69
C LYS A 45 3.38 0.87 -17.58
N SER A 46 3.93 -0.21 -17.04
CA SER A 46 3.34 -0.92 -15.91
C SER A 46 3.25 -0.01 -14.67
N LEU A 47 4.33 0.70 -14.34
CA LEU A 47 4.38 1.65 -13.22
C LEU A 47 3.30 2.74 -13.35
N PHE A 48 3.19 3.39 -14.51
CA PHE A 48 2.18 4.43 -14.74
C PHE A 48 0.75 3.89 -14.69
N SER A 49 0.50 2.69 -15.22
CA SER A 49 -0.83 2.05 -15.15
C SER A 49 -1.25 1.71 -13.71
N ASN A 50 -0.27 1.50 -12.85
CA ASN A 50 -0.44 1.04 -11.47
C ASN A 50 -0.34 2.19 -10.45
N LEU A 51 0.24 3.33 -10.82
CA LEU A 51 0.45 4.49 -9.95
C LEU A 51 -0.85 4.99 -9.30
N GLN A 52 -1.96 4.96 -10.04
CA GLN A 52 -3.29 5.33 -9.55
C GLN A 52 -3.70 4.53 -8.31
N TYR A 53 -3.52 3.20 -8.33
CA TYR A 53 -3.86 2.32 -7.21
C TYR A 53 -2.98 2.60 -5.99
N GLY A 54 -1.72 2.91 -6.25
CA GLY A 54 -0.78 3.36 -5.24
C GLY A 54 -1.23 4.64 -4.52
N ILE A 55 -1.65 5.65 -5.29
CA ILE A 55 -2.17 6.92 -4.76
C ILE A 55 -3.45 6.68 -3.95
N PHE A 56 -4.37 5.85 -4.44
CA PHE A 56 -5.59 5.49 -3.71
C PHE A 56 -5.27 4.79 -2.38
N GLY A 57 -4.34 3.82 -2.37
CA GLY A 57 -3.90 3.14 -1.15
C GLY A 57 -3.31 4.10 -0.11
N LEU A 58 -2.55 5.10 -0.56
CA LEU A 58 -1.98 6.12 0.31
C LEU A 58 -3.06 7.04 0.92
N ILE A 59 -4.04 7.48 0.13
CA ILE A 59 -5.17 8.27 0.62
C ILE A 59 -5.97 7.50 1.67
N VAL A 60 -6.32 6.23 1.38
CA VAL A 60 -7.06 5.37 2.31
C VAL A 60 -6.28 5.19 3.62
N SER A 61 -4.97 4.93 3.52
CA SER A 61 -4.11 4.76 4.69
C SER A 61 -4.04 6.02 5.56
N LEU A 62 -3.97 7.21 4.94
CA LEU A 62 -3.99 8.50 5.66
C LEU A 62 -5.32 8.71 6.39
N VAL A 63 -6.45 8.45 5.72
CA VAL A 63 -7.79 8.58 6.33
C VAL A 63 -7.94 7.62 7.51
N LEU A 64 -7.56 6.36 7.35
CA LEU A 64 -7.61 5.35 8.42
C LEU A 64 -6.72 5.74 9.60
N THR A 65 -5.52 6.25 9.33
CA THR A 65 -4.58 6.72 10.36
C THR A 65 -5.16 7.90 11.15
N GLN A 66 -5.80 8.86 10.47
CA GLN A 66 -6.48 9.98 11.15
C GLN A 66 -7.65 9.49 12.02
N ARG A 67 -8.43 8.51 11.53
CA ARG A 67 -9.53 7.93 12.29
C ARG A 67 -9.05 7.20 13.55
N CYS A 68 -7.94 6.46 13.48
CA CYS A 68 -7.33 5.84 14.67
C CYS A 68 -6.88 6.87 15.71
N LYS A 69 -6.35 8.03 15.30
CA LYS A 69 -5.93 9.11 16.21
C LYS A 69 -7.11 9.83 16.88
N SER A 70 -8.27 9.84 16.24
CA SER A 70 -9.48 10.52 16.73
C SER A 70 -10.31 9.67 17.71
N LEU A 71 -9.98 8.38 17.87
CA LEU A 71 -10.63 7.41 18.76
C LEU A 71 -9.81 7.21 20.03
#